data_AF-A0A1E1WIC5-F1
#
_entry.id   AF-A0A1E1WIC5-F1
#
_cell.length_a   1.000
_cell.length_b   1.000
_cell.length_c   1.000
_cell.angle_alpha   90.00
_cell.angle_beta   90.00
_cell.angle_gamma   90.00
#
_symmetry.space_group_name_H-M   'P 1'
#
loop_
_entity.id
_entity.type
_entity.pdbx_description
1 polymer ?
#
loop_
_entity_poly.entity_id
_entity_poly.type
_entity_poly.pdbx_seq_one_letter_code
_entity_poly.pdbx_strand_id
1 'polypeptide(L)'
;CKGVFFLTDVLRALAYKVAFDEMAYTHTLVTVNPVTSIEGGKTVNQVVGYTKDTVILLGDKKPSKDSEALRATLIRDPDDACISFVENSDGIILQASNYLASNPGQQKQFLQTAATAITNQMLYEELVQECTCNYVDPFRARSLCVNKDRKEAARRRK
;
A
#
# COMPACT_ATOMS: atom_id res chain seq x y z
N CYS A 1 0.19 16.70 1.98
CA CYS A 1 -0.21 16.56 3.39
C CYS A 1 0.64 17.53 4.21
N LYS A 2 0.15 18.05 5.34
CA LYS A 2 0.97 18.82 6.27
C LYS A 2 0.91 18.10 7.61
N GLY A 3 2.07 17.70 8.13
CA GLY A 3 2.17 17.13 9.47
C GLY A 3 1.79 18.18 10.50
N VAL A 4 1.08 17.78 11.54
CA VAL A 4 0.73 18.66 12.66
C VAL A 4 1.59 18.29 13.85
N PHE A 5 1.50 17.03 14.27
CA PHE A 5 2.29 16.46 15.33
C PHE A 5 2.37 14.95 15.13
N PHE A 6 3.55 14.34 15.31
CA PHE A 6 3.78 12.93 14.99
C PHE A 6 2.76 11.99 15.64
N LEU A 7 2.48 12.17 16.94
CA LEU A 7 1.49 11.35 17.66
C LEU A 7 0.07 11.50 17.11
N THR A 8 -0.35 12.70 16.71
CA THR A 8 -1.69 12.91 16.14
C THR A 8 -1.80 12.28 14.76
N ASP A 9 -0.73 12.33 13.97
CA ASP A 9 -0.71 11.76 12.62
C ASP A 9 -0.73 10.23 12.67
N VAL A 10 -0.01 9.61 13.61
CA VAL A 10 -0.07 8.16 13.86
C VAL A 10 -1.45 7.72 14.34
N LEU A 11 -2.02 8.41 15.34
CA LEU A 11 -3.36 8.07 15.85
C LEU A 11 -4.42 8.18 14.75
N ARG A 12 -4.34 9.23 13.94
CA ARG A 12 -5.21 9.40 12.78
C ARG A 12 -5.05 8.24 11.81
N ALA A 13 -3.82 7.90 11.41
CA ALA A 13 -3.58 6.80 10.48
C ALA A 13 -4.13 5.46 10.99
N LEU A 14 -3.96 5.15 12.28
CA LEU A 14 -4.52 3.94 12.89
C LEU A 14 -6.05 3.94 12.91
N ALA A 15 -6.69 5.08 13.25
CA ALA A 15 -8.15 5.18 13.22
C ALA A 15 -8.70 4.98 11.79
N TYR A 16 -8.04 5.58 10.79
CA TYR A 16 -8.40 5.38 9.39
C TYR A 16 -8.13 3.97 8.90
N LYS A 17 -7.05 3.32 9.35
CA LYS A 17 -6.77 1.91 9.04
C LYS A 17 -7.94 1.02 9.43
N VAL A 18 -8.45 1.15 10.66
CA VAL A 18 -9.63 0.38 11.12
C VAL A 18 -10.85 0.65 10.23
N ALA A 19 -11.07 1.91 9.85
CA ALA A 19 -12.18 2.26 8.97
C ALA A 19 -11.99 1.68 7.55
N PHE A 20 -10.77 1.68 7.01
CA PHE A 20 -10.48 1.17 5.67
C PHE A 20 -10.54 -0.34 5.59
N ASP A 21 -10.09 -1.03 6.63
CA ASP A 21 -10.24 -2.47 6.82
C ASP A 21 -11.73 -2.88 6.76
N GLU A 22 -12.60 -2.08 7.38
CA GLU A 22 -14.05 -2.32 7.35
C GLU A 22 -14.72 -1.93 6.01
N MET A 23 -14.07 -1.11 5.19
CA MET A 23 -14.63 -0.68 3.92
C MET A 23 -13.96 -1.35 2.71
N ALA A 24 -13.04 -2.29 2.94
CA ALA A 24 -12.25 -2.96 1.90
C ALA A 24 -11.48 -1.99 0.99
N TYR A 25 -10.93 -0.91 1.57
CA TYR A 25 -10.13 0.07 0.82
C TYR A 25 -8.63 -0.23 0.93
N THR A 26 -7.93 -0.12 -0.20
CA THR A 26 -6.46 -0.10 -0.24
C THR A 26 -5.96 1.26 -0.71
N HIS A 27 -4.76 1.63 -0.26
CA HIS A 27 -4.18 2.94 -0.54
C HIS A 27 -2.82 2.78 -1.23
N THR A 28 -2.62 3.57 -2.28
CA THR A 28 -1.33 3.65 -2.97
C THR A 28 -0.97 5.11 -3.19
N LEU A 29 0.24 5.49 -2.78
CA LEU A 29 0.80 6.82 -2.98
C LEU A 29 1.88 6.75 -4.06
N VAL A 30 1.76 7.58 -5.09
CA VAL A 30 2.82 7.78 -6.08
C VAL A 30 3.50 9.11 -5.75
N THR A 31 4.80 9.08 -5.47
CA THR A 31 5.57 10.28 -5.16
C THR A 31 6.96 10.20 -5.77
N VAL A 32 7.61 11.35 -5.94
CA VAL A 32 8.82 11.47 -6.76
C VAL A 32 9.99 10.76 -6.09
N ASN A 33 10.35 11.12 -4.85
CA ASN A 33 11.53 10.58 -4.15
C ASN A 33 11.19 10.16 -2.70
N PRO A 34 10.35 9.12 -2.51
CA PRO A 34 10.04 8.62 -1.17
C PRO A 34 11.20 7.87 -0.51
N VAL A 35 12.20 7.47 -1.29
CA VAL A 35 13.44 6.83 -0.84
C VAL A 35 14.61 7.69 -1.29
N THR A 36 15.46 8.08 -0.34
CA THR A 36 16.64 8.91 -0.61
C THR A 36 17.90 8.07 -0.69
N SER A 37 18.02 7.02 0.13
CA SER A 37 19.14 6.07 0.08
C SER A 37 18.81 4.72 0.72
N ILE A 38 19.61 3.72 0.39
CA ILE A 38 19.63 2.40 1.06
C ILE A 38 21.02 2.24 1.69
N GLU A 39 21.08 1.97 2.99
CA GLU A 39 22.35 1.67 3.66
C GLU A 39 23.01 0.45 3.00
N GLY A 40 24.32 0.55 2.68
CA GLY A 40 25.04 -0.49 1.95
C GLY A 40 25.22 -0.22 0.43
N GLY A 41 24.72 0.89 -0.09
CA GLY A 41 25.26 1.54 -1.29
C GLY A 41 24.80 1.01 -2.66
N LYS A 42 23.86 0.07 -2.76
CA LYS A 42 23.27 -0.32 -4.07
C LYS A 42 21.78 -0.63 -3.96
N THR A 43 21.07 -0.36 -5.06
CA THR A 43 19.69 -0.75 -5.43
C THR A 43 18.57 0.29 -5.37
N VAL A 44 18.82 1.55 -4.97
CA VAL A 44 17.76 2.60 -4.98
C VAL A 44 17.09 2.69 -6.35
N ASN A 45 17.86 2.67 -7.44
CA ASN A 45 17.34 2.78 -8.82
C ASN A 45 16.46 1.59 -9.24
N GLN A 46 16.53 0.48 -8.52
CA GLN A 46 15.70 -0.70 -8.77
C GLN A 46 14.44 -0.72 -7.88
N VAL A 47 14.29 0.22 -6.96
CA VAL A 47 13.09 0.30 -6.11
C VAL A 47 11.90 0.76 -6.96
N VAL A 48 10.86 -0.06 -6.99
CA VAL A 48 9.56 0.32 -7.55
C VAL A 48 8.72 1.02 -6.50
N GLY A 49 8.80 0.53 -5.26
CA GLY A 49 8.11 1.09 -4.11
C GLY A 49 8.38 0.29 -2.85
N TYR A 50 7.62 0.57 -1.79
CA TYR A 50 7.70 -0.15 -0.54
C TYR A 50 6.36 -0.09 0.21
N THR A 51 6.20 -1.00 1.15
CA THR A 51 5.17 -0.98 2.20
C THR A 51 5.85 -0.77 3.55
N LYS A 52 5.08 -0.82 4.64
CA LYS A 52 5.63 -0.80 6.00
C LYS A 52 6.69 -1.88 6.23
N ASP A 53 6.47 -3.08 5.69
CA ASP A 53 7.26 -4.27 6.02
C ASP A 53 8.18 -4.74 4.88
N THR A 54 7.93 -4.33 3.64
CA THR A 54 8.63 -4.89 2.47
C THR A 54 9.03 -3.83 1.45
N VAL A 55 10.14 -4.07 0.76
CA VAL A 55 10.56 -3.31 -0.42
C VAL A 55 10.15 -4.07 -1.68
N ILE A 56 9.66 -3.33 -2.67
CA ILE A 56 9.26 -3.84 -3.97
C ILE A 56 10.34 -3.42 -4.97
N LEU A 57 11.09 -4.40 -5.49
CA LEU A 57 12.13 -4.16 -6.48
C LEU A 57 11.64 -4.47 -7.89
N LEU A 58 12.31 -3.88 -8.88
CA LEU A 58 11.99 -4.04 -10.28
C LEU A 58 12.07 -5.51 -10.69
N GLY A 59 10.96 -6.05 -11.20
CA GLY A 59 10.88 -7.45 -11.60
C GLY A 59 10.43 -8.42 -10.50
N ASP A 60 10.21 -7.93 -9.28
CA ASP A 60 9.63 -8.75 -8.22
C ASP A 60 8.22 -9.21 -8.61
N LYS A 61 7.99 -10.51 -8.48
CA LYS A 61 6.66 -11.13 -8.59
C LYS A 61 6.02 -11.38 -7.24
N LYS A 62 6.86 -11.45 -6.19
CA LYS A 62 6.52 -11.65 -4.78
C LYS A 62 7.56 -10.91 -3.94
N PRO A 63 7.23 -10.49 -2.70
CA PRO A 63 8.21 -9.94 -1.79
C PRO A 63 9.37 -10.94 -1.62
N SER A 64 10.59 -10.48 -1.86
CA SER A 64 11.78 -11.33 -1.67
C SER A 64 11.96 -11.64 -0.18
N LYS A 65 12.60 -12.76 0.16
CA LYS A 65 12.91 -13.11 1.57
C LYS A 65 13.80 -12.07 2.26
N ASP A 66 14.57 -11.32 1.47
CA ASP A 66 15.48 -10.28 1.94
C ASP A 66 14.81 -8.90 1.95
N SER A 67 13.53 -8.80 1.55
CA SER A 67 12.83 -7.52 1.41
C SER A 67 12.58 -6.82 2.75
N GLU A 68 12.43 -7.56 3.85
CA GLU A 68 12.27 -7.02 5.20
C GLU A 68 13.61 -6.47 5.75
N ALA A 69 14.71 -7.19 5.50
CA ALA A 69 16.05 -6.72 5.82
C ALA A 69 16.41 -5.46 5.01
N LEU A 70 16.04 -5.43 3.72
CA LEU A 70 16.20 -4.25 2.86
C LEU A 70 15.28 -3.10 3.29
N ARG A 71 14.12 -3.42 3.86
CA ARG A 71 13.19 -2.41 4.37
C ARG A 71 13.77 -1.68 5.58
N ALA A 72 14.51 -2.38 6.44
CA ALA A 72 15.16 -1.80 7.60
C ALA A 72 16.28 -0.82 7.23
N THR A 73 16.90 -0.98 6.06
CA THR A 73 18.01 -0.13 5.59
C THR A 73 17.56 1.05 4.72
N LEU A 74 16.25 1.18 4.45
CA LEU A 74 15.69 2.28 3.67
C LEU A 74 15.67 3.59 4.46
N ILE A 75 16.42 4.57 3.97
CA ILE A 75 16.32 5.96 4.43
C ILE A 75 15.24 6.64 3.59
N ARG A 76 14.20 7.09 4.30
CA ARG A 76 13.03 7.77 3.75
C ARG A 76 13.08 9.24 4.12
N ASP A 77 12.34 10.06 3.39
CA ASP A 77 12.07 11.44 3.81
C ASP A 77 11.22 11.41 5.09
N PRO A 78 11.74 11.84 6.26
CA PRO A 78 11.04 11.74 7.53
C PRO A 78 9.88 12.73 7.68
N ASP A 79 9.80 13.76 6.82
CA ASP A 79 8.90 14.89 7.02
C ASP A 79 7.62 14.84 6.16
N ASP A 80 7.45 13.83 5.30
CA ASP A 80 6.23 13.68 4.50
C ASP A 80 5.12 12.94 5.29
N ALA A 81 4.18 13.73 5.81
CA ALA A 81 3.00 13.22 6.49
C ALA A 81 2.10 12.33 5.61
N CYS A 82 2.13 12.47 4.27
CA CYS A 82 1.42 11.56 3.38
C CYS A 82 2.06 10.17 3.37
N ILE A 83 3.40 10.12 3.32
CA ILE A 83 4.14 8.85 3.37
C ILE A 83 3.86 8.16 4.70
N SER A 84 4.01 8.90 5.80
CA SER A 84 3.73 8.37 7.15
C SER A 84 2.30 7.86 7.31
N PHE A 85 1.31 8.56 6.76
CA PHE A 85 -0.08 8.10 6.79
C PHE A 85 -0.26 6.78 6.03
N VAL A 86 0.23 6.72 4.78
CA VAL A 86 0.04 5.57 3.90
C VAL A 86 0.76 4.33 4.44
N GLU A 87 1.96 4.48 5.01
CA GLU A 87 2.64 3.34 5.67
C GLU A 87 1.88 2.82 6.89
N ASN A 88 1.35 3.73 7.71
CA ASN A 88 0.64 3.34 8.93
C ASN A 88 -0.76 2.79 8.65
N SER A 89 -1.32 3.08 7.48
CA SER A 89 -2.57 2.49 6.98
C SER A 89 -2.35 1.28 6.06
N ASP A 90 -1.19 0.61 6.17
CA ASP A 90 -0.79 -0.57 5.39
C ASP A 90 -0.82 -0.39 3.86
N GLY A 91 -0.64 0.84 3.36
CA GLY A 91 -0.61 1.16 1.94
C GLY A 91 0.74 0.91 1.26
N ILE A 92 0.76 1.14 -0.05
CA ILE A 92 1.97 1.07 -0.90
C ILE A 92 2.45 2.49 -1.23
N ILE A 93 3.75 2.74 -1.13
CA ILE A 93 4.39 3.96 -1.65
C ILE A 93 5.25 3.61 -2.86
N LEU A 94 4.99 4.26 -3.99
CA LEU A 94 5.68 4.05 -5.27
C LEU A 94 6.65 5.21 -5.56
N GLN A 95 7.83 4.86 -6.07
CA GLN A 95 8.92 5.78 -6.38
C GLN A 95 8.91 6.17 -7.87
N ALA A 96 8.29 7.31 -8.18
CA ALA A 96 8.11 7.76 -9.55
C ALA A 96 9.40 8.20 -10.23
N SER A 97 10.41 8.69 -9.50
CA SER A 97 11.68 9.10 -10.09
C SER A 97 12.42 7.96 -10.78
N ASN A 98 12.36 6.75 -10.22
CA ASN A 98 12.98 5.57 -10.81
C ASN A 98 12.30 5.13 -12.10
N TYR A 99 10.98 5.31 -12.20
CA TYR A 99 10.26 5.09 -13.45
C TYR A 99 10.75 6.06 -14.54
N LEU A 100 10.89 7.35 -14.21
CA LEU A 100 11.35 8.37 -15.16
C LEU A 100 12.81 8.15 -15.59
N ALA A 101 13.67 7.69 -14.68
CA ALA A 101 15.09 7.42 -14.95
C ALA A 101 15.34 6.09 -15.69
N SER A 102 14.33 5.21 -15.77
CA SER A 102 14.43 3.88 -16.38
C SER A 102 14.35 3.93 -17.91
N ASN A 103 15.01 2.98 -18.58
CA ASN A 103 14.84 2.80 -20.03
C ASN A 103 13.44 2.24 -20.36
N PRO A 104 12.96 2.26 -21.62
CA PRO A 104 11.61 1.84 -21.97
C PRO A 104 11.25 0.39 -21.57
N GLY A 105 12.22 -0.53 -21.62
CA GLY A 105 12.03 -1.90 -21.19
C GLY A 105 11.82 -2.00 -19.67
N GLN A 106 12.63 -1.28 -18.91
CA GLN A 106 12.52 -1.18 -17.46
C GLN A 106 11.26 -0.44 -17.02
N GLN A 107 10.81 0.58 -17.75
CA GLN A 107 9.54 1.27 -17.49
C GLN A 107 8.35 0.31 -17.61
N LYS A 108 8.35 -0.54 -18.64
CA LYS A 108 7.32 -1.58 -18.79
C LYS A 108 7.34 -2.55 -17.60
N GLN A 109 8.53 -3.00 -17.20
CA GLN A 109 8.69 -3.90 -16.07
C GLN A 109 8.26 -3.24 -14.74
N PHE A 110 8.56 -1.94 -14.56
CA PHE A 110 8.15 -1.15 -13.40
C PHE A 110 6.63 -1.14 -13.27
N LEU A 111 5.92 -0.81 -14.37
CA LEU A 111 4.46 -0.79 -14.38
C LEU A 111 3.87 -2.17 -14.08
N GLN A 112 4.46 -3.23 -14.64
CA GLN A 112 4.02 -4.59 -14.35
C GLN A 112 4.21 -4.97 -12.88
N THR A 113 5.36 -4.66 -12.28
CA THR A 113 5.62 -4.90 -10.87
C THR A 113 4.70 -4.08 -9.97
N ALA A 114 4.56 -2.77 -10.23
CA ALA A 114 3.68 -1.90 -9.47
C ALA A 114 2.22 -2.34 -9.53
N ALA A 115 1.72 -2.66 -10.73
CA ALA A 115 0.36 -3.17 -10.91
C ALA A 115 0.17 -4.49 -10.17
N THR A 116 1.14 -5.41 -10.25
CA THR A 116 1.08 -6.68 -9.54
C THR A 116 1.02 -6.48 -8.03
N ALA A 117 1.81 -5.56 -7.48
CA ALA A 117 1.80 -5.24 -6.05
C ALA A 117 0.44 -4.70 -5.60
N ILE A 118 -0.13 -3.74 -6.34
CA ILE A 118 -1.47 -3.17 -6.06
C ILE A 118 -2.52 -4.27 -6.11
N THR A 119 -2.53 -5.09 -7.16
CA THR A 119 -3.51 -6.18 -7.30
C THR A 119 -3.38 -7.23 -6.20
N ASN A 120 -2.14 -7.55 -5.80
CA ASN A 120 -1.90 -8.51 -4.72
C ASN A 120 -2.41 -7.97 -3.38
N GLN A 121 -2.30 -6.66 -3.14
CA GLN A 121 -2.85 -6.03 -1.94
C GLN A 121 -4.38 -6.03 -1.96
N MET A 122 -4.99 -5.68 -3.10
CA MET A 122 -6.45 -5.68 -3.26
C MET A 122 -7.08 -7.06 -3.13
N LEU A 123 -6.35 -8.10 -3.54
CA LEU A 123 -6.82 -9.50 -3.55
C LEU A 123 -6.23 -10.32 -2.39
N TYR A 124 -5.58 -9.67 -1.42
CA TYR A 124 -4.94 -10.37 -0.30
C TYR A 124 -5.96 -11.04 0.62
N GLU A 125 -7.11 -10.39 0.81
CA GLU A 125 -8.19 -10.87 1.68
C GLU A 125 -9.47 -11.09 0.88
N GLU A 126 -10.18 -12.17 1.20
CA GLU A 126 -11.56 -12.39 0.82
C GLU A 126 -12.47 -11.83 1.91
N LEU A 127 -13.35 -10.92 1.52
CA LEU A 127 -14.35 -10.30 2.40
C LEU A 127 -15.74 -10.86 2.09
N VAL A 128 -16.41 -11.35 3.13
CA VAL A 128 -17.82 -11.75 3.05
C VAL A 128 -18.65 -10.67 3.71
N GLN A 129 -19.53 -10.05 2.95
CA GLN A 129 -20.44 -9.01 3.43
C GLN A 129 -21.87 -9.54 3.54
N GLU A 130 -22.52 -9.27 4.66
CA GLU A 130 -23.97 -9.41 4.79
C GLU A 130 -24.62 -8.05 4.49
N CYS A 131 -25.41 -8.01 3.41
CA CYS A 131 -26.13 -6.81 3.02
C CYS A 131 -27.62 -6.96 3.34
N THR A 132 -28.16 -6.00 4.07
CA THR A 132 -29.61 -5.90 4.36
C THR A 132 -30.17 -4.64 3.72
N CYS A 133 -31.38 -4.73 3.15
CA CYS A 133 -32.07 -3.57 2.61
C CYS A 133 -32.94 -2.96 3.71
N ASN A 134 -32.62 -1.74 4.14
CA ASN A 134 -33.35 -1.04 5.18
C ASN A 134 -33.97 0.25 4.65
N TYR A 135 -35.17 0.59 5.12
CA TYR A 135 -35.76 1.89 4.86
C TYR A 135 -34.93 2.96 5.58
N VAL A 136 -34.41 3.93 4.82
CA VAL A 136 -33.73 5.11 5.36
C VAL A 136 -34.77 6.16 5.75
N ASP A 137 -35.87 6.19 4.99
CA ASP A 137 -37.08 6.97 5.23
C ASP A 137 -38.29 6.23 4.58
N PRO A 138 -39.54 6.69 4.78
CA PRO A 138 -40.74 6.01 4.27
C PRO A 138 -40.81 5.83 2.74
N PHE A 139 -39.99 6.55 1.97
CA PHE A 139 -40.00 6.52 0.51
C PHE A 139 -38.69 5.99 -0.09
N ARG A 140 -37.64 5.78 0.73
CA ARG A 140 -36.32 5.37 0.26
C ARG A 140 -35.79 4.19 1.05
N ALA A 141 -35.38 3.16 0.33
CA ALA A 141 -34.62 2.04 0.88
C ALA A 141 -33.15 2.13 0.45
N ARG A 142 -32.25 1.67 1.31
CA ARG A 142 -30.81 1.58 1.02
C ARG A 142 -30.28 0.24 1.51
N SER A 143 -29.42 -0.37 0.70
CA SER A 143 -28.63 -1.52 1.11
C SER A 143 -27.54 -1.08 2.09
N LEU A 144 -27.54 -1.67 3.28
CA LEU A 144 -26.51 -1.54 4.31
C LEU A 144 -25.76 -2.87 4.38
N CYS A 145 -24.48 -2.84 4.02
CA CYS A 145 -23.60 -4.00 4.07
C CYS A 145 -22.69 -3.91 5.28
N VAL A 146 -22.54 -5.02 6.00
CA VAL A 146 -21.60 -5.18 7.11
C VAL A 146 -20.69 -6.36 6.82
N ASN A 147 -19.40 -6.24 7.13
CA ASN A 147 -18.48 -7.36 7.00
C ASN A 147 -18.82 -8.44 8.03
N LYS A 148 -18.89 -9.69 7.59
CA LYS A 148 -19.14 -10.85 8.44
C LYS A 148 -17.91 -11.72 8.64
N ASP A 149 -17.12 -11.86 7.59
CA ASP A 149 -15.95 -12.71 7.60
C ASP A 149 -14.86 -12.07 6.74
N ARG A 150 -13.62 -12.20 7.19
CA ARG A 150 -12.43 -11.72 6.51
C ARG A 150 -11.39 -12.81 6.63
N LYS A 151 -10.98 -13.37 5.49
CA LYS A 151 -9.99 -14.46 5.44
C LYS A 151 -8.91 -14.10 4.45
N GLU A 152 -7.66 -14.43 4.77
CA GLU A 152 -6.59 -14.36 3.77
C GLU A 152 -6.98 -15.24 2.59
N ALA A 153 -6.98 -14.67 1.38
CA ALA A 153 -7.35 -15.38 0.18
C ALA A 153 -6.43 -16.58 0.02
N ALA A 154 -7.00 -17.78 -0.09
CA ALA A 154 -6.21 -18.99 -0.25
C ALA A 154 -5.37 -18.86 -1.53
N ARG A 155 -4.08 -18.53 -1.39
CA ARG A 155 -3.15 -18.46 -2.52
C ARG A 155 -3.15 -19.84 -3.16
N ARG A 156 -3.85 -19.98 -4.30
CA ARG A 156 -3.81 -21.21 -5.10
C ARG A 156 -2.34 -21.51 -5.37
N ARG A 157 -1.81 -22.54 -4.69
CA ARG A 157 -0.52 -23.15 -5.04
C ARG A 157 -0.71 -23.71 -6.44
N LYS A 158 -0.25 -22.97 -7.44
CA LYS A 158 0.04 -23.51 -8.77
C LYS A 158 1.47 -23.99 -8.77
#